data_AF-A0A3N5T0A7-F1
#
_entry.id   AF-A0A3N5T0A7-F1
#
_cell.length_a   1.000
_cell.length_b   1.000
_cell.length_c   1.000
_cell.angle_alpha   90.00
_cell.angle_beta   90.00
_cell.angle_gamma   90.00
#
_symmetry.space_group_name_H-M   'P 1'
#
loop_
_entity.id
_entity.type
_entity.pdbx_description
1 polymer ?
#
loop_
_entity_poly.entity_id
_entity_poly.type
_entity_poly.pdbx_seq_one_letter_code
_entity_poly.pdbx_strand_id
1 'polypeptide(L)'
;MQNRLDRLARDGVILFSTGETRMNCLSRTLSTVSTVCIIAVVLVFSCQTGQPALNQSVNTSPRTQTPETVTKTVTIILSEPNFAINGAYHELEEGLLTKAMVTDGVVMAPLSDIIISLGGKFEWSETAETVRASLGDKHFLMATSVRQVMVNDADKTYAVAADAAPLFRNGSLFLPVKSS
;
A
#
# COMPACT_ATOMS: atom_id res chain seq x y z
N MET A 1 21.37 16.85 17.80
CA MET A 1 19.94 16.51 17.55
C MET A 1 19.79 15.83 16.19
N GLN A 2 20.50 14.71 15.97
CA GLN A 2 20.59 14.05 14.65
C GLN A 2 20.15 12.57 14.66
N ASN A 3 19.48 12.11 15.73
CA ASN A 3 19.27 10.67 16.01
C ASN A 3 17.79 10.23 16.01
N ARG A 4 16.91 10.93 15.30
CA ARG A 4 15.48 10.57 15.24
C ARG A 4 14.96 10.07 13.89
N LEU A 5 15.76 10.16 12.82
CA LEU A 5 15.34 9.74 11.48
C LEU A 5 15.64 8.25 11.20
N ASP A 6 16.63 7.64 11.86
CA ASP A 6 16.99 6.23 11.65
C ASP A 6 16.07 5.21 12.35
N ARG A 7 15.08 5.66 13.12
CA ARG A 7 14.14 4.75 13.80
C ARG A 7 12.90 4.39 12.97
N LEU A 8 12.63 5.06 11.86
CA LEU A 8 11.42 4.84 11.06
C LEU A 8 11.56 3.74 9.99
N ALA A 9 12.76 3.18 9.79
CA ALA A 9 13.00 2.09 8.84
C ALA A 9 12.85 0.67 9.43
N ARG A 10 12.43 0.54 10.71
CA ARG A 10 12.37 -0.75 11.43
C ARG A 10 10.98 -1.34 11.62
N ASP A 11 9.93 -0.58 11.35
CA ASP A 11 8.57 -1.06 11.47
C ASP A 11 8.09 -1.37 10.05
N GLY A 12 7.98 -2.66 9.70
CA GLY A 12 7.45 -3.10 8.41
C GLY A 12 5.97 -2.73 8.24
N VAL A 13 5.75 -1.44 7.98
CA VAL A 13 4.49 -0.77 7.71
C VAL A 13 4.51 -0.49 6.22
N ILE A 14 3.44 -0.88 5.52
CA ILE A 14 3.19 -0.39 4.17
C ILE A 14 2.82 1.10 4.35
N LEU A 15 3.72 2.00 3.95
CA LEU A 15 3.61 3.44 4.21
C LEU A 15 2.75 4.09 3.11
N PHE A 16 1.60 4.65 3.47
CA PHE A 16 0.72 5.40 2.58
C PHE A 16 0.85 6.91 2.87
N SER A 17 1.77 7.65 2.24
CA SER A 17 1.90 9.10 2.45
C SER A 17 0.59 9.85 2.12
N THR A 18 0.19 10.79 2.99
CA THR A 18 -0.88 11.76 2.72
C THR A 18 -0.28 13.16 2.66
N GLY A 19 -0.57 13.92 1.60
CA GLY A 19 -0.15 15.31 1.49
C GLY A 19 -1.21 16.24 2.09
N GLU A 20 -0.96 16.84 3.25
CA GLU A 20 -1.75 17.97 3.72
C GLU A 20 -1.29 19.25 3.01
N THR A 21 -2.11 19.75 2.07
CA THR A 21 -1.94 21.11 1.55
C THR A 21 -2.50 22.11 2.56
N ARG A 22 -1.64 22.65 3.43
CA ARG A 22 -2.00 23.81 4.27
C ARG A 22 -2.13 25.06 3.40
N MET A 23 -3.35 25.36 2.94
CA MET A 23 -3.67 26.67 2.39
C MET A 23 -3.84 27.67 3.54
N ASN A 24 -2.92 28.62 3.64
CA ASN A 24 -3.04 29.76 4.53
C ASN A 24 -4.34 30.53 4.20
N CYS A 25 -5.23 30.58 5.18
CA CYS A 25 -6.52 31.24 5.09
C CYS A 25 -6.30 32.76 5.16
N LEU A 26 -6.43 33.46 4.03
CA LEU A 26 -6.60 34.91 3.99
C LEU A 26 -8.08 35.21 3.65
N SER A 27 -8.82 35.54 4.71
CA SER A 27 -10.05 36.34 4.82
C SER A 27 -11.03 36.44 3.63
N ARG A 28 -12.27 35.99 3.91
CA ARG A 28 -13.58 36.37 3.32
C ARG A 28 -13.71 36.07 1.82
N THR A 29 -14.58 35.16 1.38
CA THR A 29 -16.04 35.34 1.31
C THR A 29 -16.65 33.99 0.87
N LEU A 30 -17.91 33.73 1.24
CA LEU A 30 -18.65 32.49 0.98
C LEU A 30 -18.46 31.92 -0.45
N SER A 31 -17.98 30.69 -0.56
CA SER A 31 -18.33 29.77 -1.64
C SER A 31 -18.00 28.34 -1.23
N THR A 32 -18.95 27.43 -1.45
CA THR A 32 -18.90 26.01 -1.12
C THR A 32 -17.85 25.31 -1.98
N VAL A 33 -16.64 25.12 -1.47
CA VAL A 33 -15.59 24.36 -2.16
C VAL A 33 -15.49 22.98 -1.52
N SER A 34 -16.04 22.00 -2.22
CA SER A 34 -15.82 20.58 -1.93
C SER A 34 -14.32 20.30 -2.04
N THR A 35 -13.68 20.10 -0.89
CA THR A 35 -12.23 19.89 -0.81
C THR A 35 -11.93 18.45 -1.19
N VAL A 36 -11.42 18.25 -2.41
CA VAL A 36 -10.94 16.96 -2.89
C VAL A 36 -9.60 16.67 -2.22
N CYS A 37 -9.59 15.75 -1.25
CA CYS A 37 -8.36 15.25 -0.65
C CYS A 37 -7.72 14.22 -1.59
N ILE A 38 -6.61 14.58 -2.23
CA ILE A 38 -5.80 13.66 -3.06
C ILE A 38 -4.70 13.09 -2.17
N ILE A 39 -4.70 11.76 -1.99
CA ILE A 39 -3.70 11.04 -1.18
C ILE A 39 -2.66 10.42 -2.11
N ALA A 40 -1.36 10.68 -1.90
CA ALA A 40 -0.27 10.17 -2.73
C ALA A 40 0.72 9.34 -1.89
N VAL A 41 0.63 8.02 -2.05
CA VAL A 41 1.38 6.97 -1.34
C VAL A 41 2.73 6.77 -1.99
N VAL A 42 3.75 6.21 -1.34
CA VAL A 42 5.08 6.02 -1.93
C VAL A 42 5.63 4.68 -1.41
N LEU A 43 5.66 3.65 -2.26
CA LEU A 43 6.06 2.28 -1.90
C LEU A 43 7.40 1.91 -2.50
N VAL A 44 8.30 1.45 -1.65
CA VAL A 44 9.70 1.13 -1.97
C VAL A 44 9.85 -0.40 -1.93
N PHE A 45 10.19 -1.05 -3.06
CA PHE A 45 10.43 -2.50 -3.11
C PHE A 45 11.75 -2.86 -3.79
N SER A 46 12.42 -3.87 -3.24
CA SER A 46 13.56 -4.55 -3.84
C SER A 46 13.09 -5.89 -4.40
N CYS A 47 13.36 -6.16 -5.67
CA CYS A 47 13.02 -7.42 -6.33
C CYS A 47 14.30 -7.98 -6.97
N GLN A 48 14.76 -9.16 -6.53
CA GLN A 48 15.92 -9.86 -7.12
C GLN A 48 15.42 -10.92 -8.10
N THR A 49 15.57 -10.67 -9.39
CA THR A 49 15.32 -11.67 -10.43
C THR A 49 16.64 -12.34 -10.83
N GLY A 50 16.83 -13.59 -10.43
CA GLY A 50 17.90 -14.44 -10.93
C GLY A 50 17.55 -14.99 -12.31
N GLN A 51 18.37 -14.68 -13.32
CA GLN A 51 18.31 -15.30 -14.65
C GLN A 51 19.53 -16.20 -14.89
N PRO A 52 19.38 -17.35 -15.59
CA PRO A 52 20.48 -18.24 -15.94
C PRO A 52 21.28 -17.70 -17.14
N ALA A 53 22.61 -17.84 -17.06
CA ALA A 53 23.57 -17.28 -18.01
C ALA A 53 23.64 -18.05 -19.35
N LEU A 54 23.47 -17.34 -20.46
CA LEU A 54 24.00 -17.74 -21.77
C LEU A 54 25.01 -16.69 -22.26
N ASN A 55 26.28 -17.03 -22.02
CA ASN A 55 27.48 -16.80 -22.81
C ASN A 55 27.42 -15.79 -23.97
N GLN A 56 27.85 -14.54 -23.74
CA GLN A 56 28.60 -13.74 -24.72
C GLN A 56 29.63 -12.85 -24.03
N SER A 57 30.88 -12.98 -24.47
CA SER A 57 32.04 -12.18 -24.09
C SER A 57 31.98 -10.82 -24.79
N VAL A 58 31.73 -9.75 -24.03
CA VAL A 58 32.11 -8.39 -24.39
C VAL A 58 32.73 -7.75 -23.15
N ASN A 59 33.91 -7.19 -23.37
CA ASN A 59 34.75 -6.56 -22.37
C ASN A 59 34.11 -5.23 -21.93
N THR A 60 33.35 -5.25 -20.85
CA THR A 60 32.92 -4.07 -20.10
C THR A 60 33.21 -4.29 -18.64
N SER A 61 33.98 -3.35 -18.06
CA SER A 61 34.23 -3.26 -16.64
C SER A 61 32.92 -3.45 -15.86
N PRO A 62 32.86 -4.30 -14.81
CA PRO A 62 31.62 -4.52 -14.07
C PRO A 62 31.35 -3.26 -13.25
N ARG A 63 30.62 -2.31 -13.86
CA ARG A 63 29.92 -1.30 -13.09
C ARG A 63 28.87 -2.08 -12.31
N THR A 64 29.15 -2.31 -11.03
CA THR A 64 28.18 -2.74 -10.03
C THR A 64 26.95 -1.86 -10.19
N GLN A 65 25.92 -2.39 -10.86
CA GLN A 65 24.64 -1.72 -10.95
C GLN A 65 24.01 -1.84 -9.57
N THR A 66 24.10 -0.76 -8.80
CA THR A 66 23.32 -0.62 -7.57
C THR A 66 21.85 -0.81 -7.97
N PRO A 67 21.11 -1.75 -7.36
CA PRO A 67 19.71 -1.96 -7.68
C PRO A 67 18.94 -0.65 -7.46
N GLU A 68 18.46 -0.06 -8.55
CA GLU A 68 17.63 1.15 -8.49
C GLU A 68 16.31 0.79 -7.83
N THR A 69 16.04 1.43 -6.70
CA THR A 69 14.82 1.16 -5.95
C THR A 69 13.67 1.93 -6.59
N VAL A 70 12.88 1.27 -7.43
CA VAL A 70 11.72 1.87 -8.07
C VAL A 70 10.63 2.05 -7.03
N THR A 71 10.31 3.31 -6.77
CA THR A 71 9.28 3.68 -5.82
C THR A 71 7.97 3.90 -6.55
N LYS A 72 6.91 3.20 -6.16
CA LYS A 72 5.57 3.30 -6.77
C LYS A 72 4.63 4.07 -5.88
N THR A 73 3.98 5.08 -6.44
CA THR A 73 2.97 5.86 -5.76
C THR A 73 1.59 5.31 -5.99
N VAL A 74 0.84 5.03 -4.93
CA VAL A 74 -0.57 4.62 -5.01
C VAL A 74 -1.47 5.79 -4.59
N THR A 75 -2.58 6.03 -5.27
CA THR A 75 -3.57 7.03 -4.84
C THR A 75 -4.90 6.34 -4.74
N ILE A 76 -5.48 6.35 -3.55
CA ILE A 76 -6.85 5.87 -3.34
C ILE A 76 -7.74 7.11 -3.29
N ILE A 77 -8.74 7.14 -4.17
CA ILE A 77 -9.68 8.25 -4.27
C ILE A 77 -10.94 7.85 -3.52
N LEU A 78 -11.24 8.55 -2.43
CA LEU A 78 -12.43 8.27 -1.63
C LEU A 78 -13.69 8.51 -2.46
N SER A 79 -14.69 7.64 -2.30
CA SER A 79 -15.99 7.71 -3.00
C SER A 79 -15.96 7.46 -4.51
N GLU A 80 -14.80 7.19 -5.09
CA GLU A 80 -14.63 6.72 -6.46
C GLU A 80 -14.25 5.24 -6.47
N PRO A 81 -14.66 4.49 -7.50
CA PRO A 81 -14.29 3.08 -7.64
C PRO A 81 -12.90 2.92 -8.25
N ASN A 82 -12.00 3.90 -8.05
CA ASN A 82 -10.72 3.97 -8.75
C ASN A 82 -9.56 4.21 -7.80
N PHE A 83 -8.40 3.69 -8.20
CA PHE A 83 -7.11 4.03 -7.63
C PHE A 83 -6.14 4.39 -8.75
N ALA A 84 -5.02 5.02 -8.42
CA ALA A 84 -3.96 5.28 -9.40
C ALA A 84 -2.61 4.73 -8.94
N ILE A 85 -1.81 4.21 -9.88
CA ILE A 85 -0.40 3.87 -9.67
C ILE A 85 0.44 4.81 -10.53
N ASN A 86 1.28 5.63 -9.90
CA ASN A 86 2.09 6.65 -10.58
C ASN A 86 1.24 7.55 -11.51
N GLY A 87 -0.01 7.84 -11.12
CA GLY A 87 -0.96 8.63 -11.90
C GLY A 87 -1.75 7.88 -12.97
N ALA A 88 -1.46 6.59 -13.23
CA ALA A 88 -2.26 5.76 -14.12
C ALA A 88 -3.47 5.19 -13.36
N TYR A 89 -4.69 5.42 -13.87
CA TYR A 89 -5.94 5.03 -13.22
C TYR A 89 -6.30 3.57 -13.46
N HIS A 90 -6.83 2.94 -12.41
CA HIS A 90 -7.32 1.56 -12.36
C HIS A 90 -8.63 1.52 -11.58
N GLU A 91 -9.45 0.49 -11.78
CA GLU A 91 -10.66 0.25 -10.99
C GLU A 91 -10.34 -0.58 -9.74
N LEU A 92 -11.02 -0.28 -8.63
CA LEU A 92 -11.09 -1.13 -7.45
C LEU A 92 -12.11 -2.23 -7.70
N GLU A 93 -11.65 -3.48 -7.71
CA GLU A 93 -12.43 -4.67 -8.08
C GLU A 93 -13.13 -4.48 -9.43
N GLU A 94 -12.37 -4.69 -10.51
CA GLU A 94 -12.80 -4.43 -11.89
C GLU A 94 -14.24 -4.90 -12.16
N GLY A 95 -15.09 -3.97 -12.60
CA GLY A 95 -16.50 -4.23 -12.90
C GLY A 95 -17.46 -4.30 -11.70
N LEU A 96 -16.98 -4.25 -10.45
CA LEU A 96 -17.84 -4.23 -9.26
C LEU A 96 -18.20 -2.83 -8.78
N LEU A 97 -17.49 -1.79 -9.27
CA LEU A 97 -17.66 -0.40 -8.85
C LEU A 97 -17.51 -0.21 -7.34
N THR A 98 -16.71 -1.06 -6.68
CA THR A 98 -16.46 -1.00 -5.24
C THR A 98 -15.66 0.24 -4.90
N LYS A 99 -16.01 0.92 -3.81
CA LYS A 99 -15.41 2.20 -3.41
C LYS A 99 -14.69 2.07 -2.08
N ALA A 100 -13.57 2.76 -1.95
CA ALA A 100 -12.96 2.99 -0.63
C ALA A 100 -13.92 3.79 0.26
N MET A 101 -13.92 3.49 1.56
CA MET A 101 -14.79 4.11 2.56
C MET A 101 -14.02 4.48 3.82
N VAL A 102 -14.58 5.37 4.62
CA VAL A 102 -14.05 5.68 5.96
C VAL A 102 -14.97 5.02 6.99
N THR A 103 -14.40 4.20 7.88
CA THR A 103 -15.10 3.57 9.00
C THR A 103 -14.33 3.86 10.27
N ASP A 104 -14.98 4.43 11.29
CA ASP A 104 -14.36 4.81 12.57
C ASP A 104 -13.09 5.65 12.42
N GLY A 105 -13.06 6.54 11.41
CA GLY A 105 -11.90 7.39 11.11
C GLY A 105 -10.76 6.69 10.38
N VAL A 106 -10.90 5.41 10.02
CA VAL A 106 -9.91 4.63 9.27
C VAL A 106 -10.38 4.47 7.83
N VAL A 107 -9.47 4.71 6.87
CA VAL A 107 -9.73 4.44 5.45
C VAL A 107 -9.67 2.93 5.23
N MET A 108 -10.72 2.40 4.62
CA MET A 108 -10.91 0.99 4.33
C MET A 108 -11.11 0.83 2.81
N ALA A 109 -10.33 -0.03 2.16
CA ALA A 109 -10.42 -0.26 0.72
C ALA A 109 -10.21 -1.74 0.36
N PRO A 110 -10.77 -2.23 -0.76
CA PRO A 110 -10.35 -3.50 -1.33
C PRO A 110 -8.95 -3.34 -1.90
N LEU A 111 -7.98 -4.05 -1.34
CA LEU A 111 -6.56 -3.89 -1.71
C LEU A 111 -6.03 -5.01 -2.60
N SER A 112 -6.86 -5.99 -2.98
CA SER A 112 -6.45 -7.12 -3.82
C SER A 112 -5.80 -6.64 -5.12
N ASP A 113 -6.50 -5.79 -5.88
CA ASP A 113 -6.01 -5.33 -7.19
C ASP A 113 -4.81 -4.41 -7.06
N ILE A 114 -4.75 -3.60 -6.00
CA ILE A 114 -3.58 -2.76 -5.71
C ILE A 114 -2.37 -3.66 -5.46
N ILE A 115 -2.49 -4.66 -4.58
CA ILE A 115 -1.39 -5.57 -4.22
C ILE A 115 -0.93 -6.36 -5.45
N ILE A 116 -1.87 -6.90 -6.24
CA ILE A 116 -1.58 -7.63 -7.48
C ILE A 116 -0.90 -6.71 -8.51
N SER A 117 -1.40 -5.49 -8.72
CA SER A 117 -0.81 -4.51 -9.67
C SER A 117 0.59 -4.06 -9.27
N LEU A 118 0.93 -4.15 -7.98
CA LEU A 118 2.27 -3.89 -7.47
C LEU A 118 3.22 -5.09 -7.62
N GLY A 119 2.73 -6.24 -8.11
CA GLY A 119 3.50 -7.49 -8.27
C GLY A 119 3.42 -8.41 -7.06
N GLY A 120 2.49 -8.16 -6.15
CA GLY A 120 2.25 -8.98 -4.97
C GLY A 120 1.34 -10.17 -5.23
N LYS A 121 1.01 -10.89 -4.14
CA LYS A 121 -0.02 -11.94 -4.13
C LYS A 121 -1.07 -11.61 -3.08
N PHE A 122 -2.31 -12.00 -3.35
CA PHE A 122 -3.43 -11.79 -2.44
C PHE A 122 -4.33 -13.03 -2.46
N GLU A 123 -4.60 -13.56 -1.28
CA GLU A 123 -5.45 -14.73 -1.07
C GLU A 123 -6.41 -14.45 0.08
N TRP A 124 -7.71 -14.60 -0.19
CA TRP A 124 -8.76 -14.55 0.81
C TRP A 124 -9.31 -15.96 1.04
N SER A 125 -9.41 -16.36 2.31
CA SER A 125 -10.10 -17.58 2.71
C SER A 125 -11.35 -17.22 3.49
N GLU A 126 -12.51 -17.39 2.87
CA GLU A 126 -13.80 -17.14 3.52
C GLU A 126 -14.04 -18.10 4.69
N THR A 127 -13.66 -19.38 4.55
CA THR A 127 -13.82 -20.38 5.62
C THR A 127 -12.97 -20.09 6.86
N ALA A 128 -11.73 -19.64 6.67
CA ALA A 128 -10.85 -19.30 7.79
C ALA A 128 -10.99 -17.84 8.23
N GLU A 129 -11.78 -17.06 7.50
CA GLU A 129 -11.87 -15.60 7.58
C GLU A 129 -10.50 -14.90 7.64
N THR A 130 -9.56 -15.35 6.80
CA THR A 130 -8.17 -14.84 6.78
C THR A 130 -7.72 -14.36 5.41
N VAL A 131 -6.92 -13.29 5.43
CA VAL A 131 -6.17 -12.76 4.29
C VAL A 131 -4.72 -13.15 4.42
N ARG A 132 -4.17 -13.69 3.34
CA ARG A 132 -2.73 -13.79 3.11
C ARG A 132 -2.36 -12.88 1.95
N ALA A 133 -1.45 -11.96 2.20
CA ALA A 133 -0.91 -11.10 1.16
C ALA A 133 0.61 -11.15 1.16
N SER A 134 1.23 -10.86 0.02
CA SER A 134 2.68 -10.69 -0.06
C SER A 134 3.04 -9.59 -1.04
N LEU A 135 4.12 -8.88 -0.75
CA LEU A 135 4.66 -7.85 -1.63
C LEU A 135 6.18 -7.75 -1.43
N GLY A 136 6.93 -8.16 -2.46
CA GLY A 136 8.36 -8.47 -2.28
C GLY A 136 8.55 -9.62 -1.29
N ASP A 137 9.50 -9.46 -0.37
CA ASP A 137 9.82 -10.45 0.66
C ASP A 137 8.92 -10.35 1.92
N LYS A 138 7.96 -9.42 1.93
CA LYS A 138 7.04 -9.23 3.05
C LYS A 138 5.77 -10.03 2.85
N HIS A 139 5.41 -10.79 3.86
CA HIS A 139 4.13 -11.52 3.91
C HIS A 139 3.28 -11.00 5.07
N PHE A 140 1.98 -10.91 4.83
CA PHE A 140 1.01 -10.39 5.76
C PHE A 140 -0.07 -11.45 5.96
N LEU A 141 -0.42 -11.73 7.21
CA LEU A 141 -1.57 -12.53 7.59
C LEU A 141 -2.46 -11.68 8.49
N MET A 142 -3.73 -11.56 8.09
CA MET A 142 -4.75 -10.83 8.82
C MET A 142 -6.00 -11.69 8.94
N ALA A 143 -6.72 -11.57 10.05
CA ALA A 143 -8.03 -12.18 10.24
C ALA A 143 -9.09 -11.07 10.33
N THR A 144 -10.30 -11.33 9.84
CA THR A 144 -11.44 -10.43 10.06
C THR A 144 -11.66 -10.21 11.56
N SER A 145 -12.19 -9.04 11.91
CA SER A 145 -12.50 -8.67 13.31
C SER A 145 -11.29 -8.60 14.26
N VAL A 146 -10.07 -8.93 13.82
CA VAL A 146 -8.84 -8.85 14.60
C VAL A 146 -8.04 -7.60 14.18
N ARG A 147 -7.75 -6.72 15.15
CA ARG A 147 -6.95 -5.50 14.94
C ARG A 147 -5.45 -5.75 15.03
N GLN A 148 -5.00 -6.84 14.40
CA GLN A 148 -3.61 -7.27 14.43
C GLN A 148 -3.22 -7.87 13.07
N VAL A 149 -2.03 -7.51 12.61
CA VAL A 149 -1.41 -8.05 11.40
C VAL A 149 -0.18 -8.84 11.80
N MET A 150 -0.10 -10.09 11.37
CA MET A 150 1.14 -10.84 11.43
C MET A 150 1.98 -10.50 10.20
N VAL A 151 3.14 -9.90 10.41
CA VAL A 151 4.09 -9.57 9.35
C VAL A 151 5.25 -10.56 9.44
N ASN A 152 5.52 -11.25 8.34
CA ASN A 152 6.72 -12.04 8.16
C ASN A 152 7.65 -11.30 7.20
N ASP A 153 8.78 -10.85 7.73
CA ASP A 153 9.92 -10.33 6.99
C ASP A 153 10.96 -11.44 6.88
N ALA A 154 11.90 -11.35 5.93
CA ALA A 154 12.81 -12.44 5.55
C ALA A 154 13.42 -13.25 6.73
N ASP A 155 13.65 -12.60 7.88
CA ASP A 155 14.23 -13.23 9.07
C ASP A 155 13.33 -13.19 10.34
N LYS A 156 12.13 -12.58 10.28
CA LYS A 156 11.33 -12.29 11.48
C LYS A 156 9.82 -12.28 11.23
N THR A 157 9.11 -13.00 12.08
CA THR A 157 7.65 -12.88 12.24
C THR A 157 7.33 -12.05 13.48
N TYR A 158 6.53 -11.00 13.33
CA TYR A 158 6.09 -10.16 14.43
C TYR A 158 4.66 -9.65 14.20
N ALA A 159 4.00 -9.27 15.30
CA ALA A 159 2.63 -8.81 15.27
C ALA A 159 2.57 -7.29 15.37
N VAL A 160 1.83 -6.65 14.47
CA VAL A 160 1.64 -5.20 14.40
C VAL A 160 0.18 -4.87 14.69
N ALA A 161 -0.06 -3.88 15.56
CA ALA A 161 -1.41 -3.40 15.80
C ALA A 161 -1.93 -2.66 14.57
N ALA A 162 -3.14 -3.00 14.14
CA ALA A 162 -3.83 -2.31 13.06
C ALA A 162 -4.83 -1.28 13.63
N ASP A 163 -5.00 -0.16 12.93
CA ASP A 163 -5.92 0.90 13.36
C ASP A 163 -7.38 0.43 13.28
N ALA A 164 -7.68 -0.50 12.35
CA ALA A 164 -8.94 -1.23 12.25
C ALA A 164 -8.70 -2.68 11.85
N ALA A 165 -9.71 -3.53 12.05
CA ALA A 165 -9.68 -4.91 11.59
C ALA A 165 -10.13 -4.99 10.12
N PRO A 166 -9.67 -5.99 9.34
CA PRO A 166 -10.30 -6.34 8.07
C PRO A 166 -11.82 -6.53 8.22
N LEU A 167 -12.56 -6.06 7.21
CA LEU A 167 -14.01 -6.08 7.18
C LEU A 167 -14.50 -6.69 5.88
N PHE A 168 -15.22 -7.80 5.96
CA PHE A 168 -15.94 -8.35 4.80
C PHE A 168 -17.34 -7.76 4.74
N ARG A 169 -17.72 -7.13 3.61
CA ARG A 169 -19.02 -6.48 3.42
C ARG A 169 -19.40 -6.46 1.95
N ASN A 170 -20.66 -6.78 1.64
CA ASN A 170 -21.22 -6.71 0.29
C ASN A 170 -20.44 -7.53 -0.76
N GLY A 171 -19.83 -8.64 -0.35
CA GLY A 171 -19.02 -9.49 -1.24
C GLY A 171 -17.57 -9.05 -1.40
N SER A 172 -17.19 -7.89 -0.83
CA SER A 172 -15.84 -7.34 -0.92
C SER A 172 -15.13 -7.35 0.43
N LEU A 173 -13.82 -7.54 0.39
CA LEU A 173 -12.99 -7.52 1.57
C LEU A 173 -12.23 -6.21 1.69
N PHE A 174 -12.53 -5.46 2.73
CA PHE A 174 -11.92 -4.17 2.99
C PHE A 174 -10.81 -4.28 4.02
N LEU A 175 -9.66 -3.71 3.69
CA LEU A 175 -8.48 -3.67 4.54
C LEU A 175 -8.17 -2.23 4.97
N PRO A 176 -7.66 -2.04 6.20
CA PRO A 176 -7.24 -0.72 6.67
C PRO A 176 -6.05 -0.21 5.85
N VAL A 177 -6.20 0.99 5.32
CA VAL A 177 -5.14 1.74 4.64
C VAL A 177 -4.49 2.64 5.68
N LYS A 178 -3.24 2.33 6.05
CA LYS A 178 -2.50 3.13 7.04
C LYS A 178 -1.69 4.21 6.36
N SER A 179 -2.09 5.46 6.55
CA SER A 179 -1.25 6.57 6.10
C SER A 179 -0.08 6.85 7.03
N SER A 180 1.07 7.16 6.44
CA SER A 180 2.32 7.52 7.13
C SER A 180 2.52 9.02 7.17
#